data_AF-A0A327GXY3-F1
#
_entry.id   AF-A0A327GXY3-F1
#
_cell.length_a   1.000
_cell.length_b   1.000
_cell.length_c   1.000
_cell.angle_alpha   90.00
_cell.angle_beta   90.00
_cell.angle_gamma   90.00
#
_symmetry.space_group_name_H-M   'P 1'
#
loop_
_entity.id
_entity.type
_entity.pdbx_description
1 polymer ?
#
loop_
_entity_poly.entity_id
_entity_poly.type
_entity_poly.pdbx_seq_one_letter_code
_entity_poly.pdbx_strand_id
1 'polypeptide(L)' 'MESVIKISWRGDQSEIMRAIESVKPDDSDSFTIEYAKAESDFLAIITIKSNSLSSAKATADDILACLGAASVAADLLND' A
#
# COMPACT_ATOMS: atom_id res chain seq x y z
N MET A 1 12.14 -13.97 15.09
CA MET A 1 12.44 -13.96 13.65
C MET A 1 11.72 -12.75 13.07
N GLU A 2 12.44 -11.76 12.59
CA GLU A 2 11.80 -10.62 11.92
C GLU A 2 11.32 -11.05 10.53
N SER A 3 10.08 -10.69 10.18
CA SER A 3 9.49 -10.95 8.88
C SER A 3 9.19 -9.63 8.20
N VAL A 4 9.59 -9.52 6.93
CA VAL A 4 9.44 -8.29 6.14
C VAL A 4 8.72 -8.63 4.84
N ILE A 5 7.64 -7.89 4.55
CA ILE A 5 6.91 -7.96 3.28
C ILE A 5 7.04 -6.61 2.58
N LYS A 6 7.36 -6.65 1.28
CA LYS A 6 7.43 -5.45 0.44
C LYS A 6 6.45 -5.57 -0.71
N ILE A 7 5.57 -4.59 -0.83
CA ILE A 7 4.61 -4.46 -1.93
C ILE A 7 5.06 -3.30 -2.80
N SER A 8 5.29 -3.56 -4.08
CA SER A 8 5.66 -2.54 -5.07
C SER A 8 4.49 -2.30 -6.01
N TRP A 9 3.95 -1.08 -6.00
CA TRP A 9 2.83 -0.68 -6.84
C TRP A 9 3.25 0.44 -7.77
N ARG A 10 3.15 0.19 -9.09
CA ARG A 10 3.44 1.17 -10.14
C ARG A 10 2.16 1.55 -10.86
N GLY A 11 2.03 2.83 -11.20
CA GLY A 11 0.85 3.35 -11.90
C GLY A 11 0.77 4.88 -11.83
N ASP A 12 -0.44 5.40 -12.00
CA ASP A 12 -0.70 6.83 -11.91
C ASP A 12 -0.47 7.35 -10.48
N GLN A 13 0.17 8.51 -10.39
CA GLN A 13 0.49 9.13 -9.11
C GLN A 13 -0.78 9.47 -8.30
N SER A 14 -1.79 10.04 -8.95
CA SER A 14 -3.01 10.49 -8.29
C SER A 14 -3.83 9.31 -7.78
N GLU A 15 -3.93 8.23 -8.55
CA GLU A 15 -4.62 7.01 -8.12
C GLU A 15 -3.93 6.36 -6.92
N ILE A 16 -2.62 6.16 -7.01
CA ILE A 16 -1.83 5.52 -5.96
C ILE A 16 -1.85 6.36 -4.68
N MET A 17 -1.65 7.68 -4.77
CA MET A 17 -1.68 8.56 -3.60
C MET A 17 -3.06 8.55 -2.93
N ARG A 18 -4.15 8.66 -3.69
CA ARG A 18 -5.52 8.62 -3.14
C ARG A 18 -5.81 7.30 -2.44
N ALA A 19 -5.45 6.18 -3.07
CA ALA A 19 -5.66 4.86 -2.48
C ALA A 19 -4.89 4.72 -1.17
N ILE A 20 -3.62 5.11 -1.15
CA ILE A 20 -2.79 5.03 0.06
C ILE A 20 -3.28 5.96 1.17
N GLU A 21 -3.74 7.17 0.84
CA GLU A 21 -4.35 8.08 1.82
C GLU A 21 -5.57 7.46 2.50
N SER A 22 -6.34 6.64 1.78
CA SER A 22 -7.48 5.90 2.33
C SER A 22 -7.08 4.74 3.27
N VAL A 23 -5.83 4.26 3.20
CA VAL A 23 -5.29 3.18 4.04
C VAL A 23 -4.42 3.72 5.19
N LYS A 24 -4.27 5.04 5.27
CA LYS A 24 -3.53 5.74 6.34
C LYS A 24 -4.32 6.11 7.62
N PRO A 25 -5.26 5.32 8.21
CA PRO A 25 -5.89 5.74 9.47
C PRO A 25 -5.15 5.45 10.78
N ASP A 26 -4.61 4.26 11.09
CA ASP A 26 -4.47 3.89 12.54
C ASP A 26 -3.13 3.31 13.02
N ASP A 27 -2.34 2.59 12.20
CA ASP A 27 -1.18 1.81 12.68
C ASP A 27 0.15 2.22 12.03
N SER A 28 0.56 3.47 12.23
CA SER A 28 1.82 4.03 11.68
C SER A 28 3.11 3.30 12.12
N ASP A 29 3.05 2.40 13.11
CA ASP A 29 4.19 1.59 13.55
C ASP A 29 4.33 0.26 12.76
N SER A 30 3.26 -0.21 12.10
CA SER A 30 3.21 -1.54 11.48
C SER A 30 3.76 -1.58 10.04
N PHE A 31 3.78 -0.46 9.34
CA PHE A 31 4.29 -0.37 7.97
C PHE A 31 4.81 1.02 7.61
N THR A 32 5.74 1.07 6.66
CA THR A 32 6.28 2.31 6.09
C THR A 32 5.97 2.38 4.60
N ILE A 33 5.77 3.59 4.08
CA ILE A 33 5.51 3.82 2.66
C ILE A 33 6.59 4.76 2.11
N GLU A 34 7.23 4.31 1.04
CA GLU A 34 8.21 5.08 0.28
C GLU A 34 7.67 5.34 -1.11
N TYR A 35 7.85 6.56 -1.60
CA TYR A 35 7.45 6.94 -2.95
C TYR A 35 8.69 7.23 -3.79
N ALA A 36 8.71 6.69 -5.00
CA ALA A 36 9.73 6.97 -5.99
C ALA A 36 9.05 7.41 -7.29
N LYS A 37 9.45 8.57 -7.80
CA LYS A 37 9.02 9.02 -9.12
C LYS A 37 10.03 8.51 -10.16
N ALA A 38 9.60 7.61 -11.03
CA ALA A 38 10.31 7.29 -12.26
C ALA A 38 9.74 8.18 -13.38
N GLU A 39 10.53 8.46 -14.42
CA GLU A 39 10.28 9.50 -15.43
C GLU A 39 8.82 9.58 -15.94
N SER A 40 8.19 8.43 -16.18
CA SER A 40 6.80 8.29 -16.65
C SER A 40 5.84 7.65 -15.63
N ASP A 41 6.34 7.12 -14.51
CA ASP A 41 5.58 6.24 -13.64
C ASP A 41 5.80 6.57 -12.16
N PHE A 42 4.74 6.49 -11.37
CA PHE A 42 4.82 6.63 -9.93
C PHE A 42 4.94 5.24 -9.29
N LEU A 43 5.93 5.07 -8.41
CA LEU A 43 6.15 3.85 -7.66
C LEU A 43 5.90 4.12 -6.18
N ALA A 44 4.98 3.36 -5.58
CA ALA A 44 4.84 3.25 -4.14
C ALA A 44 5.41 1.91 -3.66
N ILE A 45 6.24 1.95 -2.61
CA ILE A 45 6.79 0.79 -1.94
C ILE A 45 6.27 0.78 -0.52
N ILE A 46 5.43 -0.20 -0.21
CA ILE A 46 4.89 -0.42 1.14
C ILE A 46 5.72 -1.52 1.78
N THR A 47 6.38 -1.20 2.90
CA THR A 47 7.20 -2.14 3.67
C THR A 47 6.53 -2.43 5.00
N ILE A 48 6.19 -3.69 5.22
CA ILE A 48 5.57 -4.19 6.46
C ILE A 48 6.64 -4.94 7.24
N LYS A 49 6.81 -4.62 8.53
CA LYS A 49 7.75 -5.30 9.42
C LYS A 49 7.00 -5.90 10.59
N SER A 50 7.28 -7.15 10.92
CA SER A 50 6.66 -7.80 12.06
C SER A 50 7.57 -8.84 12.71
N ASN A 51 7.28 -9.16 13.97
CA ASN A 51 8.01 -10.15 14.76
C ASN A 51 7.65 -11.60 14.41
N SER A 52 6.68 -11.81 13.52
CA SER A 52 6.28 -13.12 13.00
C SER A 52 5.77 -13.05 11.56
N LEU A 53 5.93 -14.14 10.81
CA LEU A 53 5.46 -14.22 9.43
C LEU A 53 3.93 -14.16 9.34
N SER A 54 3.23 -14.78 10.29
CA SER A 54 1.76 -14.75 10.37
C SER A 54 1.21 -13.34 10.56
N SER A 55 1.84 -12.56 11.44
CA SER A 55 1.47 -11.17 11.67
C SER A 55 1.76 -10.31 10.45
N ALA A 56 2.95 -10.44 9.84
CA ALA A 56 3.28 -9.72 8.61
C ALA A 56 2.28 -10.03 7.48
N LYS A 57 1.89 -11.30 7.32
CA LYS A 57 0.89 -11.73 6.34
C LYS A 57 -0.47 -11.10 6.60
N ALA A 58 -0.97 -11.13 7.84
CA ALA A 58 -2.26 -10.55 8.19
C ALA A 58 -2.31 -9.05 7.86
N THR A 59 -1.28 -8.30 8.28
CA THR A 59 -1.16 -6.87 7.96
C THR A 59 -1.08 -6.61 6.45
N ALA A 60 -0.38 -7.46 5.69
CA ALA A 60 -0.31 -7.33 4.24
C ALA A 60 -1.67 -7.60 3.58
N ASP A 61 -2.40 -8.62 4.03
CA ASP A 61 -3.73 -8.95 3.52
C ASP A 61 -4.72 -7.81 3.80
N ASP A 62 -4.69 -7.23 5.01
CA ASP A 62 -5.54 -6.08 5.38
C ASP A 62 -5.25 -4.84 4.51
N ILE A 63 -3.97 -4.51 4.34
CA ILE A 63 -3.55 -3.38 3.48
C ILE A 63 -3.99 -3.62 2.03
N LEU A 64 -3.75 -4.82 1.48
CA LEU A 64 -4.12 -5.14 0.11
C LEU A 64 -5.64 -5.11 -0.11
N ALA A 65 -6.44 -5.55 0.86
CA ALA A 65 -7.89 -5.46 0.80
C ALA A 65 -8.37 -3.99 0.75
N CYS A 66 -7.81 -3.12 1.59
CA CYS A 66 -8.15 -1.70 1.58
C CYS A 66 -7.69 -0.99 0.30
N LEU A 67 -6.47 -1.29 -0.18
CA LEU A 67 -5.97 -0.72 -1.45
C LEU A 67 -6.81 -1.17 -2.64
N GLY A 68 -7.21 -2.45 -2.70
CA GLY A 68 -8.08 -2.97 -3.75
C GLY A 68 -9.46 -2.32 -3.75
N ALA A 69 -10.04 -2.09 -2.57
CA ALA A 69 -11.30 -1.36 -2.45
C ALA A 69 -11.16 0.11 -2.91
N ALA A 70 -10.07 0.78 -2.51
CA ALA A 70 -9.83 2.18 -2.87
C ALA A 70 -9.53 2.34 -4.36
N SER A 71 -8.83 1.40 -4.99
CA SER A 71 -8.55 1.44 -6.43
C SER A 71 -9.83 1.23 -7.27
N VAL A 72 -10.72 0.32 -6.86
CA VAL A 72 -12.01 0.11 -7.56
C VAL A 72 -12.93 1.33 -7.39
N ALA A 73 -12.93 1.95 -6.21
CA ALA A 73 -13.70 3.18 -5.99
C ALA A 73 -13.20 4.35 -6.86
N ALA A 74 -11.90 4.41 -7.16
CA ALA A 74 -11.33 5.41 -8.07
C ALA A 74 -11.69 5.13 -9.54
N ASP A 75 -11.72 3.86 -9.94
CA ASP A 75 -12.10 3.42 -11.29
C ASP A 75 -13.58 3.77 -11.60
N LEU A 76 -14.47 3.57 -10.62
CA LEU A 76 -15.91 3.87 -10.74
C LEU A 76 -16.24 5.38 -10.82
N LEU A 77 -15.31 6.27 -10.50
CA LEU A 77 -15.51 7.72 -10.60
C LEU A 77 -15.01 8.30 -11.94
N ASN A 78 -14.40 7.47 -12.79
CA ASN A 78 -13.90 7.85 -14.11
C ASN A 78 -14.79 7.35 -15.28
N ASP A 79 -15.98 6.79 -14.99
CA ASP A 79 -16.99 6.38 -15.99
C ASP A 79 -18.20 7.34 -16.05
#